data_AF-A0A0J7YML3-F1
#
_entry.id   AF-A0A0J7YML3-F1
#
_cell.length_a   1.000
_cell.length_b   1.000
_cell.length_c   1.000
_cell.angle_alpha   90.00
_cell.angle_beta   90.00
_cell.angle_gamma   90.00
#
_symmetry.space_group_name_H-M   'P 1'
#
loop_
_entity.id
_entity.type
_entity.pdbx_description
1 polymer ?
#
loop_
_entity_poly.entity_id
_entity_poly.type
_entity_poly.pdbx_seq_one_letter_code
_entity_poly.pdbx_strand_id
1 'polypeptide(L)'
;FSSLMLHKFMDAIRILSGLFSYAVNSKSLATHRAHEISQGFIQQTPLHEQALALITIVVAVCPNARIDDSVMSAIKEEYGDELAEMENGAPEVVRRLFEFGMPPLFSESGAQNDLRTFRTSLFLKEVALRQSAAGLDAFLKL
;
A
#
# COMPACT_ATOMS: atom_id res chain seq x y z
N PHE A 1 -2.32 -7.61 0.94
CA PHE A 1 -0.86 -7.83 0.94
C PHE A 1 -0.40 -8.95 -0.01
N SER A 2 -0.91 -10.18 0.11
CA SER A 2 -0.55 -11.27 -0.82
C SER A 2 -0.80 -10.93 -2.30
N SER A 3 -1.94 -10.32 -2.63
CA SER A 3 -2.23 -9.88 -4.01
C SER A 3 -1.24 -8.82 -4.54
N LEU A 4 -0.69 -7.99 -3.64
CA LEU A 4 0.30 -6.95 -3.97
C LEU A 4 1.67 -7.58 -4.24
N MET A 5 2.05 -8.58 -3.44
CA MET A 5 3.25 -9.41 -3.63
C MET A 5 3.17 -10.35 -4.85
N LEU A 6 1.97 -10.80 -5.21
CA LEU A 6 1.73 -11.65 -6.39
C LEU A 6 1.46 -10.84 -7.66
N HIS A 7 1.69 -9.52 -7.64
CA HIS A 7 1.52 -8.62 -8.77
C HIS A 7 0.10 -8.52 -9.34
N LYS A 8 -0.90 -8.97 -8.58
CA LYS A 8 -2.32 -8.86 -8.92
C LYS A 8 -2.84 -7.50 -8.45
N PHE A 9 -2.31 -6.43 -9.02
CA PHE A 9 -2.60 -5.05 -8.61
C PHE A 9 -4.07 -4.66 -8.75
N MET A 10 -4.74 -5.14 -9.81
CA MET A 10 -6.18 -4.90 -10.00
C MET A 10 -7.04 -5.52 -8.89
N ASP A 11 -6.70 -6.75 -8.48
CA ASP A 11 -7.40 -7.42 -7.38
C ASP A 11 -7.03 -6.79 -6.03
N ALA A 12 -5.77 -6.38 -5.88
CA ALA A 12 -5.29 -5.70 -4.68
C ALA A 12 -6.06 -4.40 -4.43
N ILE A 13 -6.27 -3.57 -5.46
CA ILE A 13 -7.05 -2.33 -5.36
C ILE A 13 -8.47 -2.64 -4.87
N ARG A 14 -9.18 -3.58 -5.51
CA ARG A 14 -10.57 -3.89 -5.13
C ARG A 14 -10.68 -4.33 -3.66
N ILE A 15 -9.78 -5.21 -3.24
CA ILE A 15 -9.77 -5.74 -1.87
C ILE A 15 -9.40 -4.65 -0.86
N LEU A 16 -8.38 -3.84 -1.17
CA LEU A 16 -7.92 -2.77 -0.28
C LEU A 16 -8.92 -1.61 -0.20
N SER A 17 -9.57 -1.21 -1.29
CA SER A 17 -10.63 -0.20 -1.28
C SER A 17 -11.84 -0.66 -0.47
N GLY A 18 -12.23 -1.94 -0.61
CA GLY A 18 -13.26 -2.53 0.25
C GLY A 18 -12.87 -2.54 1.72
N LEU A 19 -11.60 -2.86 2.02
CA LEU A 19 -11.06 -2.84 3.37
C LEU A 19 -11.02 -1.41 3.96
N PHE A 20 -10.62 -0.42 3.16
CA PHE A 20 -10.60 0.99 3.54
C PHE A 20 -12.01 1.46 3.91
N SER A 21 -12.99 1.29 3.02
CA SER A 21 -14.37 1.67 3.28
C SER A 21 -14.95 0.95 4.49
N TYR A 22 -14.63 -0.33 4.67
CA TYR A 22 -15.06 -1.07 5.85
C TYR A 22 -14.43 -0.53 7.14
N ALA A 23 -13.12 -0.24 7.12
CA ALA A 23 -12.39 0.26 8.28
C ALA A 23 -12.81 1.67 8.69
N VAL A 24 -13.16 2.55 7.74
CA VAL A 24 -13.66 3.91 8.01
C VAL A 24 -15.07 3.88 8.60
N ASN A 25 -15.94 2.99 8.12
CA ASN A 25 -17.36 2.98 8.53
C ASN A 25 -17.66 2.14 9.79
N SER A 26 -16.78 1.22 10.19
CA SER A 26 -17.08 0.26 11.25
C SER A 26 -16.66 0.73 12.65
N LYS A 27 -17.60 1.39 13.36
CA LYS A 27 -17.44 1.74 14.78
C LYS A 27 -17.16 0.53 15.68
N SER A 28 -17.75 -0.63 15.37
CA SER A 28 -17.52 -1.89 16.09
C SER A 28 -16.10 -2.44 15.94
N LEU A 29 -15.43 -2.14 14.81
CA LEU A 29 -14.05 -2.57 14.57
C LEU A 29 -13.07 -1.72 15.39
N ALA A 30 -13.38 -0.44 15.58
CA ALA A 30 -12.60 0.43 16.45
C ALA A 30 -12.61 -0.06 17.91
N THR A 31 -13.74 -0.55 18.42
CA THR A 31 -13.84 -1.07 19.79
C THR A 31 -13.08 -2.40 19.96
N HIS A 32 -13.22 -3.33 19.00
CA HIS A 32 -12.51 -4.61 19.03
C HIS A 32 -10.99 -4.42 18.86
N ARG A 33 -10.56 -3.57 17.91
CA ARG A 33 -9.14 -3.21 17.77
C ARG A 33 -8.62 -2.48 19.00
N ALA A 34 -9.36 -1.55 19.59
CA ALA A 34 -8.90 -0.86 20.80
C ALA A 34 -8.62 -1.86 21.94
N HIS A 35 -9.40 -2.94 22.03
CA HIS A 35 -9.16 -4.02 22.98
C HIS A 35 -7.93 -4.87 22.61
N GLU A 36 -7.75 -5.24 21.34
CA GLU A 36 -6.56 -5.98 20.89
C GLU A 36 -5.26 -5.15 21.00
N ILE A 37 -5.37 -3.84 20.77
CA ILE A 37 -4.30 -2.86 20.95
C ILE A 37 -3.93 -2.72 22.43
N SER A 38 -4.93 -2.60 23.32
CA SER A 38 -4.67 -2.48 24.78
C SER A 38 -4.04 -3.75 25.35
N GLN A 39 -4.31 -4.90 24.74
CA GLN A 39 -3.69 -6.18 25.04
C GLN A 39 -2.33 -6.41 24.34
N GLY A 40 -1.87 -5.46 23.53
CA GLY A 40 -0.56 -5.53 22.87
C GLY A 40 -0.46 -6.53 21.71
N PHE A 41 -1.58 -7.06 21.21
CA PHE A 41 -1.59 -8.04 20.11
C PHE A 41 -1.43 -7.41 18.73
N ILE A 42 -1.76 -6.12 18.58
CA ILE A 42 -1.68 -5.40 17.31
C ILE A 42 -1.11 -3.99 17.52
N GLN A 43 -0.42 -3.47 16.50
CA GLN A 43 0.12 -2.11 16.51
C GLN A 43 -0.98 -1.04 16.51
N GLN A 44 -0.65 0.13 17.06
CA GLN A 44 -1.54 1.30 17.19
C GLN A 44 -2.01 1.86 15.85
N THR A 45 -1.28 1.60 14.75
CA THR A 45 -1.58 2.19 13.45
C THR A 45 -2.94 1.74 12.93
N PRO A 46 -3.80 2.69 12.53
CA PRO A 46 -5.14 2.36 12.08
C PRO A 46 -5.10 1.70 10.69
N LEU A 47 -5.95 0.68 10.51
CA LEU A 47 -5.94 -0.20 9.34
C LEU A 47 -6.34 0.55 8.06
N HIS A 48 -7.14 1.61 8.19
CA HIS A 48 -7.55 2.43 7.05
C HIS A 48 -6.35 3.19 6.48
N GLU A 49 -5.49 3.79 7.31
CA GLU A 49 -4.25 4.45 6.86
C GLU A 49 -3.29 3.44 6.21
N GLN A 50 -3.12 2.25 6.81
CA GLN A 50 -2.29 1.21 6.20
C GLN A 50 -2.83 0.74 4.84
N ALA A 51 -4.15 0.59 4.72
CA ALA A 51 -4.79 0.23 3.46
C ALA A 51 -4.63 1.36 2.42
N LEU A 52 -4.81 2.61 2.84
CA LEU A 52 -4.70 3.79 1.97
C LEU A 52 -3.27 3.93 1.42
N ALA A 53 -2.25 3.85 2.29
CA ALA A 53 -0.84 3.85 1.93
C ALA A 53 -0.48 2.80 0.86
N LEU A 54 -0.98 1.56 1.04
CA LEU A 54 -0.77 0.50 0.05
C LEU A 54 -1.51 0.75 -1.25
N ILE A 55 -2.72 1.30 -1.22
CA ILE A 55 -3.46 1.65 -2.44
C ILE A 55 -2.68 2.71 -3.22
N THR A 56 -2.16 3.76 -2.55
CA THR A 56 -1.37 4.82 -3.18
C THR A 56 -0.20 4.26 -4.00
N ILE A 57 0.54 3.29 -3.45
CA ILE A 57 1.62 2.61 -4.19
C ILE A 57 1.07 1.90 -5.44
N VAL A 58 -0.06 1.20 -5.33
CA VAL A 58 -0.63 0.50 -6.47
C VAL A 58 -1.14 1.46 -7.54
N VAL A 59 -1.67 2.62 -7.16
CA VAL A 59 -2.08 3.68 -8.10
C VAL A 59 -0.87 4.19 -8.88
N ALA A 60 0.23 4.50 -8.19
CA ALA A 60 1.47 4.98 -8.82
C ALA A 60 2.02 3.98 -9.86
N VAL A 61 1.85 2.68 -9.61
CA VAL A 61 2.33 1.61 -10.50
C VAL A 61 1.35 1.28 -11.63
N CYS A 62 0.06 1.57 -11.44
CA CYS A 62 -1.02 1.21 -12.36
C CYS A 62 -2.01 2.38 -12.52
N PRO A 63 -1.66 3.44 -13.28
CA PRO A 63 -2.52 4.61 -13.44
C PRO A 63 -3.86 4.30 -14.15
N ASN A 64 -3.92 3.19 -14.91
CA ASN A 64 -5.14 2.75 -15.60
C ASN A 64 -6.11 1.96 -14.70
N ALA A 65 -5.82 1.81 -13.41
CA ALA A 65 -6.69 1.05 -12.53
C ALA A 65 -7.97 1.84 -12.20
N ARG A 66 -9.12 1.15 -12.30
CA ARG A 66 -10.41 1.74 -11.88
C ARG A 66 -10.48 1.78 -10.36
N ILE A 67 -10.49 2.98 -9.82
CA ILE A 67 -10.57 3.28 -8.39
C ILE A 67 -11.83 4.11 -8.16
N ASP A 68 -12.45 3.93 -7.00
CA ASP A 68 -13.61 4.72 -6.59
C ASP A 68 -13.20 6.17 -6.31
N ASP A 69 -14.01 7.14 -6.72
CA ASP A 69 -13.70 8.56 -6.58
C ASP A 69 -13.49 8.98 -5.12
N SER A 70 -14.18 8.35 -4.16
CA SER A 70 -14.01 8.63 -2.73
C SER A 70 -12.63 8.21 -2.23
N VAL A 71 -12.14 7.05 -2.69
CA VAL A 71 -10.80 6.55 -2.33
C VAL A 71 -9.74 7.38 -3.02
N MET A 72 -9.94 7.75 -4.29
CA MET A 72 -9.01 8.62 -5.01
C MET A 72 -8.90 10.02 -4.36
N SER A 73 -10.01 10.57 -3.86
CA SER A 73 -10.00 11.83 -3.11
C SER A 73 -9.19 11.71 -1.82
N ALA A 74 -9.38 10.63 -1.05
CA ALA A 74 -8.64 10.39 0.18
C ALA A 74 -7.13 10.26 -0.07
N ILE A 75 -6.74 9.58 -1.15
CA ILE A 75 -5.32 9.47 -1.56
C ILE A 75 -4.72 10.83 -1.87
N LYS A 76 -5.44 11.67 -2.63
CA LYS A 76 -4.94 13.00 -3.01
C LYS A 76 -4.82 13.95 -1.82
N GLU A 77 -5.69 13.80 -0.83
CA GLU A 77 -5.68 14.63 0.38
C GLU A 77 -4.55 14.23 1.33
N GLU A 78 -4.29 12.93 1.50
CA GLU A 78 -3.35 12.44 2.52
C GLU A 78 -1.96 12.08 1.98
N TYR A 79 -1.87 11.57 0.75
CA TYR A 79 -0.64 11.07 0.13
C TYR A 79 -0.39 11.65 -1.27
N GLY A 80 -0.95 12.83 -1.56
CA GLY A 80 -0.85 13.46 -2.88
C GLY A 80 0.59 13.83 -3.27
N ASP A 81 1.35 14.35 -2.31
CA ASP A 81 2.77 14.71 -2.50
C ASP A 81 3.61 13.44 -2.69
N GLU A 82 3.42 12.42 -1.86
CA GLU A 82 4.09 11.13 -2.01
C GLU A 82 3.75 10.45 -3.33
N LEU A 83 2.50 10.55 -3.80
CA LEU A 83 2.10 10.02 -5.10
C LEU A 83 2.88 10.70 -6.24
N ALA A 84 3.02 12.02 -6.20
CA ALA A 84 3.80 12.76 -7.19
C ALA A 84 5.29 12.40 -7.11
N GLU A 85 5.88 12.24 -5.92
CA GLU A 85 7.26 11.79 -5.76
C GLU A 85 7.47 10.36 -6.29
N MET A 86 6.49 9.47 -6.09
CA MET A 86 6.52 8.11 -6.61
C MET A 86 6.42 8.04 -8.13
N GLU A 87 5.60 8.89 -8.76
CA GLU A 87 5.51 9.03 -10.22
C GLU A 87 6.81 9.56 -10.83
N ASN A 88 7.53 10.42 -10.10
CA ASN A 88 8.87 10.89 -10.48
C ASN A 88 9.98 9.84 -10.26
N GLY A 89 9.62 8.64 -9.77
CA GLY A 89 10.55 7.53 -9.61
C GLY A 89 11.38 7.60 -8.33
N ALA A 90 10.88 8.18 -7.24
CA ALA A 90 11.53 8.15 -5.93
C ALA A 90 11.25 6.81 -5.19
N PRO A 91 12.19 5.84 -5.17
CA PRO A 91 11.95 4.52 -4.58
C PRO A 91 11.89 4.55 -3.04
N GLU A 92 12.44 5.59 -2.42
CA GLU A 92 12.46 5.75 -0.96
C GLU A 92 11.06 6.00 -0.39
N VAL A 93 10.22 6.72 -1.12
CA VAL A 93 8.82 6.98 -0.75
C VAL A 93 8.03 5.68 -0.81
N VAL A 94 8.19 4.91 -1.90
CA VAL A 94 7.58 3.58 -2.04
C VAL A 94 7.99 2.67 -0.88
N ARG A 95 9.29 2.64 -0.53
CA ARG A 95 9.80 1.85 0.61
C ARG A 95 9.10 2.21 1.90
N ARG A 96 9.00 3.51 2.21
CA ARG A 96 8.43 4.02 3.45
C ARG A 96 6.94 3.67 3.59
N LEU A 97 6.15 3.95 2.55
CA LEU A 97 4.73 3.61 2.52
C LEU A 97 4.51 2.09 2.57
N PHE A 98 5.38 1.34 1.91
CA PHE A 98 5.32 -0.11 1.91
C PHE A 98 5.58 -0.67 3.31
N GLU A 99 6.64 -0.20 3.98
CA GLU A 99 6.98 -0.57 5.36
C GLU A 99 5.87 -0.21 6.35
N PHE A 100 5.24 0.96 6.18
CA PHE A 100 4.10 1.40 6.98
C PHE A 100 2.85 0.52 6.77
N GLY A 101 2.56 0.14 5.53
CA GLY A 101 1.43 -0.71 5.16
C GLY A 101 1.66 -2.21 5.42
N MET A 102 2.85 -2.63 5.83
CA MET A 102 3.13 -4.04 6.08
C MET A 102 2.37 -4.57 7.32
N PRO A 103 1.73 -5.74 7.22
CA PRO A 103 1.13 -6.40 8.38
C PRO A 103 2.17 -6.73 9.46
N PRO A 104 1.79 -6.69 10.75
CA PRO A 104 2.71 -6.92 11.88
C PRO A 104 3.35 -8.32 11.90
N LEU A 105 2.72 -9.31 11.25
CA LEU A 105 3.29 -10.66 11.03
C LEU A 105 4.62 -10.65 10.26
N PHE A 106 4.90 -9.57 9.53
CA PHE A 106 6.18 -9.36 8.83
C PHE A 106 7.12 -8.40 9.58
N SER A 107 6.65 -7.84 10.70
CA SER A 107 7.26 -6.73 11.44
C SER A 107 8.10 -7.14 12.66
N GLU A 108 8.06 -8.40 13.11
CA GLU A 108 8.86 -8.81 14.28
C GLU A 108 9.50 -10.20 14.13
N SER A 109 10.84 -10.20 14.19
CA SER A 109 11.69 -11.08 15.04
C SER A 109 13.13 -11.02 14.52
N GLY A 110 14.12 -10.82 15.39
CA GLY A 110 15.50 -10.41 15.09
C GLY A 110 16.32 -11.29 14.11
N ALA A 111 15.80 -12.42 13.64
CA ALA A 111 16.39 -13.25 12.57
C ALA A 111 15.72 -13.05 11.19
N GLN A 112 14.55 -12.39 11.12
CA GLN A 112 13.78 -12.12 9.90
C GLN A 112 14.05 -10.75 9.29
N ASN A 113 14.95 -9.94 9.87
CA ASN A 113 15.30 -8.63 9.31
C ASN A 113 15.93 -8.76 7.92
N ASP A 114 16.80 -9.74 7.70
CA ASP A 114 17.40 -9.97 6.38
C ASP A 114 16.35 -10.40 5.35
N LEU A 115 15.40 -11.24 5.77
CA LEU A 115 14.32 -11.71 4.91
C LEU A 115 13.32 -10.59 4.59
N ARG A 116 13.05 -9.69 5.54
CA ARG A 116 12.25 -8.49 5.33
C ARG A 116 12.94 -7.57 4.33
N THR A 117 14.20 -7.21 4.59
CA THR A 117 14.98 -6.34 3.70
C THR A 117 15.05 -6.93 2.31
N PHE A 118 15.25 -8.24 2.19
CA PHE A 118 15.25 -8.95 0.92
C PHE A 118 13.89 -8.86 0.22
N ARG A 119 12.79 -9.17 0.91
CA ARG A 119 11.42 -9.09 0.34
C ARG A 119 11.06 -7.68 -0.11
N THR A 120 11.37 -6.67 0.71
CA THR A 120 11.18 -5.26 0.36
C THR A 120 12.04 -4.90 -0.86
N SER A 121 13.29 -5.34 -0.91
CA SER A 121 14.17 -5.06 -2.06
C SER A 121 13.70 -5.72 -3.35
N LEU A 122 13.12 -6.93 -3.27
CA LEU A 122 12.53 -7.62 -4.41
C LEU A 122 11.32 -6.84 -4.94
N PHE A 123 10.41 -6.49 -4.04
CA PHE A 123 9.22 -5.71 -4.38
C PHE A 123 9.59 -4.34 -4.99
N LEU A 124 10.56 -3.63 -4.43
CA LEU A 124 11.01 -2.33 -4.98
C LEU A 124 11.60 -2.45 -6.38
N LYS A 125 12.38 -3.50 -6.65
CA LYS A 125 12.89 -3.77 -8.01
C LYS A 125 11.75 -4.01 -8.99
N GLU A 126 10.73 -4.76 -8.57
CA GLU A 126 9.56 -5.05 -9.40
C GLU A 126 8.69 -3.81 -9.64
N VAL A 127 8.52 -2.96 -8.64
CA VAL A 127 7.86 -1.66 -8.75
C VAL A 127 8.60 -0.76 -9.74
N ALA A 128 9.92 -0.62 -9.61
CA ALA A 128 10.74 0.17 -10.52
C ALA A 128 10.66 -0.32 -11.97
N LEU A 129 10.71 -1.65 -12.18
CA LEU A 129 10.52 -2.26 -13.50
C LEU A 129 9.15 -1.90 -14.09
N ARG A 130 8.08 -1.93 -13.30
CA ARG A 130 6.73 -1.62 -13.76
C ARG A 130 6.51 -0.12 -14.01
N GLN A 131 7.10 0.75 -13.21
CA GLN A 131 7.08 2.19 -13.50
C GLN A 131 7.76 2.51 -14.84
N SER A 132 8.90 1.87 -15.14
CA SER A 132 9.54 2.01 -16.45
C SER A 132 8.68 1.45 -17.60
N ALA A 133 7.95 0.35 -17.35
CA ALA A 133 7.04 -0.24 -18.33
C ALA A 133 5.79 0.62 -18.57
N ALA A 134 5.27 1.30 -17.54
CA ALA A 134 4.19 2.27 -17.69
C ALA A 134 4.61 3.45 -18.59
N GLY A 135 5.88 3.88 -18.51
CA GLY A 135 6.45 4.85 -19.45
C GLY A 135 6.49 4.35 -20.90
N LEU A 136 6.78 3.05 -21.11
CA LEU A 136 6.74 2.43 -22.43
C LEU A 136 5.30 2.30 -22.97
N ASP A 137 4.34 1.96 -22.13
CA ASP A 137 2.92 1.88 -22.48
C ASP A 137 2.34 3.26 -22.85
N ALA A 138 2.80 4.32 -22.20
CA ALA A 138 2.49 5.69 -22.58
C ALA A 138 3.13 6.07 -23.93
N PHE A 139 4.36 5.59 -24.20
CA PHE A 139 5.06 5.82 -25.46
C PHE A 139 4.45 5.04 -26.64
N LEU A 140 3.97 3.82 -26.42
CA LEU A 140 3.32 2.97 -27.42
C LEU A 140 1.88 3.37 -27.76
N LYS A 141 1.25 4.20 -26.92
CA LYS A 141 -0.09 4.75 -27.15
C LYS A 141 -0.07 6.08 -27.94
N LEU A 142 1.10 6.55 -28.35
CA LEU A 142 1.30 7.62 -29.33
C LEU A 142 1.41 7.03 -30.75
#